data_AF-A0A960E2W8-F1
#
_entry.id   AF-A0A960E2W8-F1
#
_cell.length_a   1.000
_cell.length_b   1.000
_cell.length_c   1.000
_cell.angle_alpha   90.00
_cell.angle_beta   90.00
_cell.angle_gamma   90.00
#
_symmetry.space_group_name_H-M   'P 1'
#
loop_
_entity.id
_entity.type
_entity.pdbx_description
1 polymer ?
#
loop_
_entity_poly.entity_id
_entity_poly.type
_entity_poly.pdbx_seq_one_letter_code
_entity_poly.pdbx_strand_id
1 'polypeptide(L)'
;LAGVAIVAQGTINRDKVKEAMGRASEFGVDLPEFDVDDEPPAGASAEDGVAMAATFGKPEADLTHVVDVASVVDRKRASMRAHASQIAPDHFMSSLPDDAFAFVFGAEWFIVDPDPGEGAPPLFAELFAPKP
;
A
#
# COMPACT_ATOMS: atom_id res chain seq x y z
N LEU A 1 -7.42 -18.14 -14.77
CA LEU A 1 -5.94 -18.16 -14.88
C LEU A 1 -5.47 -19.56 -15.28
N ALA A 2 -5.90 -20.08 -16.43
CA ALA A 2 -5.53 -21.45 -16.82
C ALA A 2 -4.05 -21.50 -17.20
N GLY A 3 -3.29 -22.41 -16.58
CA GLY A 3 -1.86 -22.61 -16.85
C GLY A 3 -0.90 -21.72 -16.06
N VAL A 4 -1.39 -20.84 -15.18
CA VAL A 4 -0.52 -20.06 -14.27
C VAL A 4 -0.25 -20.89 -13.03
N ALA A 5 1.01 -21.24 -12.79
CA ALA A 5 1.40 -22.12 -11.68
C ALA A 5 1.38 -21.42 -10.31
N ILE A 6 1.77 -20.15 -10.26
CA ILE A 6 1.81 -19.32 -9.04
C ILE A 6 1.32 -17.92 -9.42
N VAL A 7 0.44 -17.35 -8.60
CA VAL A 7 -0.09 -15.99 -8.77
C VAL A 7 0.40 -15.13 -7.63
N ALA A 8 1.10 -14.04 -7.92
CA ALA A 8 1.37 -12.96 -6.96
C ALA A 8 0.38 -11.81 -7.21
N GLN A 9 -0.56 -11.61 -6.29
CA GLN A 9 -1.55 -10.55 -6.36
C GLN A 9 -1.07 -9.36 -5.53
N GLY A 10 -0.69 -8.27 -6.20
CA GLY A 10 -0.29 -7.03 -5.55
C GLY A 10 -1.48 -6.35 -4.87
N THR A 11 -1.28 -5.88 -3.64
CA THR A 11 -2.27 -5.15 -2.85
C THR A 11 -1.56 -4.13 -1.94
N ILE A 12 -2.34 -3.41 -1.13
CA ILE A 12 -1.85 -2.53 -0.09
C ILE A 12 -2.15 -3.19 1.27
N ASN A 13 -1.25 -3.02 2.24
CA ASN A 13 -1.53 -3.41 3.63
C ASN A 13 -2.40 -2.32 4.29
N ARG A 14 -3.69 -2.64 4.48
CA ARG A 14 -4.67 -1.71 5.05
C ARG A 14 -4.29 -1.28 6.46
N ASP A 15 -3.79 -2.22 7.26
CA ASP A 15 -3.48 -1.98 8.67
C ASP A 15 -2.28 -1.02 8.79
N LYS A 16 -1.31 -1.13 7.88
CA LYS A 16 -0.20 -0.15 7.77
C LYS A 16 -0.66 1.24 7.33
N VAL A 17 -1.64 1.33 6.42
CA VAL A 17 -2.22 2.63 6.04
C VAL A 17 -2.94 3.26 7.24
N LYS A 18 -3.73 2.49 7.98
CA LYS A 18 -4.39 2.96 9.21
C LYS A 18 -3.37 3.40 10.27
N GLU A 19 -2.29 2.64 10.45
CA GLU A 19 -1.19 2.99 11.36
C GLU A 19 -0.53 4.32 10.95
N ALA A 20 -0.26 4.51 9.65
CA ALA A 20 0.32 5.75 9.14
C ALA A 20 -0.59 6.97 9.37
N MET A 21 -1.90 6.79 9.22
CA MET A 21 -2.90 7.83 9.50
C MET A 21 -3.01 8.13 11.00
N GLY A 22 -3.04 7.11 11.86
CA GLY A 22 -3.05 7.31 13.31
C GLY A 22 -1.80 8.03 13.82
N ARG A 23 -0.70 7.92 13.09
CA ARG A 23 0.57 8.60 13.35
C ARG A 23 0.76 9.86 12.52
N ALA A 24 -0.27 10.34 11.82
CA ALA A 24 -0.17 11.48 10.91
C ALA A 24 0.39 12.75 11.59
N SER A 25 0.04 12.98 12.86
CA SER A 25 0.57 14.09 13.64
C SER A 25 2.08 13.99 13.90
N GLU A 26 2.63 12.78 14.05
CA GLU A 26 4.08 12.54 14.14
C GLU A 26 4.80 12.90 12.84
N PHE A 27 4.10 12.76 11.71
CA PHE A 27 4.58 13.14 10.39
C PHE A 27 4.32 14.63 10.05
N GLY A 28 3.74 15.41 10.97
CA GLY A 28 3.41 16.82 10.75
C GLY A 28 2.22 17.03 9.80
N VAL A 29 1.36 16.03 9.63
CA VAL A 29 0.12 16.12 8.85
C VAL A 29 -1.05 16.34 9.80
N ASP A 30 -1.78 17.42 9.57
CA ASP A 30 -3.05 17.67 10.24
C ASP A 30 -4.16 16.99 9.42
N LEU A 31 -4.52 15.78 9.81
CA LEU A 31 -5.66 15.08 9.22
C LEU A 31 -6.94 15.53 9.95
N PRO A 32 -8.05 15.73 9.22
CA PRO A 32 -9.37 15.77 9.86
C PRO A 32 -9.54 14.55 10.77
N GLU A 33 -10.25 14.69 11.90
CA GLU A 33 -10.64 13.53 12.72
C GLU A 33 -11.46 12.57 11.84
N PHE A 34 -10.85 11.44 11.49
CA PHE A 34 -11.50 10.32 10.82
C PHE A 34 -11.50 9.14 11.78
N ASP A 35 -12.67 8.57 12.04
CA ASP A 35 -12.77 7.33 12.77
C ASP A 35 -12.23 6.20 11.87
N VAL A 36 -11.06 5.66 12.21
CA VAL A 36 -10.37 4.63 11.43
C VAL A 36 -11.12 3.28 11.41
N ASP A 37 -12.14 3.15 12.26
CA ASP A 37 -13.01 1.99 12.35
C ASP A 37 -14.35 2.19 11.64
N ASP A 38 -14.69 3.41 11.20
CA ASP A 38 -15.90 3.66 10.41
C ASP A 38 -15.73 3.25 8.94
N GLU A 39 -16.79 2.67 8.40
CA GLU A 39 -16.94 2.48 6.96
C GLU A 39 -16.93 3.86 6.28
N PRO A 40 -16.22 4.05 5.15
CA PRO A 40 -16.19 5.32 4.47
C PRO A 40 -17.63 5.73 4.17
N PRO A 41 -18.00 7.00 4.42
CA PRO A 41 -19.38 7.43 4.29
C PRO A 41 -19.91 7.07 2.91
N ALA A 42 -21.13 6.54 2.84
CA ALA A 42 -21.75 6.16 1.58
C ALA A 42 -21.76 7.37 0.63
N GLY A 43 -21.02 7.27 -0.48
CA GLY A 43 -20.84 8.37 -1.43
C GLY A 43 -19.51 9.14 -1.31
N ALA A 44 -18.57 8.70 -0.47
CA ALA A 44 -17.20 9.21 -0.47
C ALA A 44 -16.62 9.15 -1.89
N SER A 45 -16.18 10.30 -2.37
CA SER A 45 -15.61 10.48 -3.71
C SER A 45 -14.11 10.24 -3.68
N ALA A 46 -13.48 10.13 -4.86
CA ALA A 46 -12.02 10.11 -4.97
C ALA A 46 -11.36 11.39 -4.38
N GLU A 47 -12.13 12.47 -4.18
CA GLU A 47 -11.69 13.72 -3.57
C GLU A 47 -11.60 13.60 -2.03
N ASP A 48 -12.34 12.67 -1.41
CA ASP A 48 -12.33 12.40 0.05
C ASP A 48 -11.22 11.41 0.46
N GLY A 49 -10.04 11.55 -0.16
CA GLY A 49 -8.99 10.53 -0.28
C GLY A 49 -8.49 9.86 1.02
N VAL A 50 -8.74 10.46 2.19
CA VAL A 50 -8.37 9.88 3.50
C VAL A 50 -9.32 8.74 3.92
N ALA A 51 -10.64 8.91 3.76
CA ALA A 51 -11.62 7.86 4.09
C ALA A 51 -11.55 6.67 3.12
N MET A 52 -11.27 6.93 1.83
CA MET A 52 -10.97 5.88 0.85
C MET A 52 -9.68 5.14 1.19
N ALA A 53 -8.64 5.84 1.66
CA ALA A 53 -7.37 5.20 1.98
C ALA A 53 -7.43 4.22 3.16
N ALA A 54 -8.31 4.46 4.15
CA ALA A 54 -8.56 3.52 5.24
C ALA A 54 -9.25 2.21 4.80
N THR A 55 -9.83 2.17 3.59
CA THR A 55 -10.47 0.98 3.01
C THR A 55 -9.71 0.33 1.86
N PHE A 56 -8.63 0.95 1.38
CA PHE A 56 -7.80 0.35 0.36
C PHE A 56 -7.11 -0.94 0.83
N GLY A 57 -6.79 -1.80 -0.14
CA GLY A 57 -6.00 -2.99 0.09
C GLY A 57 -6.71 -4.08 0.89
N LYS A 58 -5.91 -4.89 1.58
CA LYS A 58 -6.34 -6.07 2.35
C LYS A 58 -5.86 -5.95 3.80
N PRO A 59 -6.59 -6.54 4.78
CA PRO A 59 -6.10 -6.69 6.15
C PRO A 59 -4.74 -7.39 6.15
N GLU A 60 -3.86 -7.08 7.11
CA GLU A 60 -2.53 -7.68 7.16
C GLU A 60 -2.60 -9.20 7.32
N ALA A 61 -3.64 -9.71 7.98
CA ALA A 61 -3.90 -11.14 8.16
C ALA A 61 -4.10 -11.91 6.85
N ASP A 62 -4.55 -11.24 5.78
CA ASP A 62 -4.77 -11.86 4.46
C ASP A 62 -3.50 -11.86 3.59
N LEU A 63 -2.49 -11.08 3.98
CA LEU A 63 -1.25 -10.93 3.22
C LEU A 63 -0.30 -12.10 3.50
N THR A 64 0.44 -12.50 2.48
CA THR A 64 1.34 -13.67 2.57
C THR A 64 2.81 -13.30 2.39
N HIS A 65 3.09 -12.29 1.57
CA HIS A 65 4.44 -11.92 1.18
C HIS A 65 4.59 -10.41 1.08
N VAL A 66 5.83 -9.95 1.17
CA VAL A 66 6.24 -8.57 1.05
C VAL A 66 7.50 -8.48 0.18
N VAL A 67 7.59 -7.41 -0.61
CA VAL A 67 8.81 -7.01 -1.31
C VAL A 67 9.27 -5.69 -0.68
N ASP A 68 10.48 -5.66 -0.13
CA ASP A 68 11.11 -4.44 0.36
C ASP A 68 11.57 -3.58 -0.82
N VAL A 69 11.00 -2.39 -0.94
CA VAL A 69 11.30 -1.41 -1.98
C VAL A 69 11.79 -0.08 -1.39
N ALA A 70 12.16 -0.04 -0.10
CA ALA A 70 12.53 1.18 0.59
C ALA A 70 13.70 1.91 -0.08
N SER A 71 14.65 1.14 -0.65
CA SER A 71 15.81 1.69 -1.38
C SER A 71 15.48 2.43 -2.67
N VAL A 72 14.27 2.27 -3.20
CA VAL A 72 13.81 2.86 -4.49
C VAL A 72 12.47 3.59 -4.35
N VAL A 73 12.04 3.89 -3.11
CA VAL A 73 10.74 4.50 -2.82
C VAL A 73 10.63 5.93 -3.37
N ASP A 74 11.76 6.63 -3.49
CA ASP A 74 11.88 7.94 -4.12
C ASP A 74 11.48 7.89 -5.61
N ARG A 75 11.92 6.86 -6.34
CA ARG A 75 11.59 6.65 -7.75
C ARG A 75 10.11 6.32 -7.92
N LYS A 76 9.56 5.50 -7.01
CA LYS A 76 8.11 5.20 -6.97
C LYS A 76 7.31 6.49 -6.79
N ARG A 77 7.71 7.34 -5.85
CA ARG A 77 7.08 8.63 -5.60
C ARG A 77 7.13 9.56 -6.82
N ALA A 78 8.30 9.65 -7.46
CA ALA A 78 8.46 10.46 -8.66
C ALA A 78 7.59 9.95 -9.83
N SER A 79 7.54 8.63 -10.02
CA SER A 79 6.69 7.98 -11.02
C SER A 79 5.21 8.30 -10.79
N MET A 80 4.71 8.15 -9.57
CA MET A 80 3.33 8.47 -9.20
C MET A 80 2.98 9.93 -9.51
N ARG A 81 3.85 10.89 -9.15
CA ARG A 81 3.65 12.32 -9.42
C ARG A 81 3.66 12.66 -10.92
N ALA A 82 4.35 11.88 -11.75
CA ALA A 82 4.35 12.07 -13.20
C ALA A 82 2.97 11.80 -13.83
N HIS A 83 2.14 10.98 -13.18
CA HIS A 83 0.77 10.68 -13.63
C HIS A 83 -0.25 11.71 -13.12
N ALA A 84 0.03 13.00 -13.34
CA ALA A 84 -0.76 14.12 -12.80
C ALA A 84 -2.26 14.10 -13.16
N SER A 85 -2.65 13.45 -14.26
CA SER A 85 -4.07 13.30 -14.64
C SER A 85 -4.83 12.26 -13.80
N GLN A 86 -4.11 11.40 -13.06
CA GLN A 86 -4.67 10.39 -12.15
C GLN A 86 -4.38 10.73 -10.69
N ILE A 87 -3.19 11.24 -10.42
CA ILE A 87 -2.71 11.63 -9.11
C ILE A 87 -2.40 13.12 -9.17
N ALA A 88 -3.42 13.94 -8.97
CA ALA A 88 -3.27 15.38 -8.96
C ALA A 88 -2.32 15.84 -7.82
N PRO A 89 -1.70 17.03 -7.91
CA PRO A 89 -0.78 17.51 -6.87
C PRO A 89 -1.39 17.61 -5.46
N ASP A 90 -2.70 17.83 -5.39
CA ASP A 90 -3.51 17.90 -4.18
C ASP A 90 -4.10 16.54 -3.75
N HIS A 91 -3.89 15.48 -4.54
CA HIS A 91 -4.29 14.13 -4.18
C HIS A 91 -3.57 13.67 -2.91
N PHE A 92 -4.27 12.94 -2.02
CA PHE A 92 -3.73 12.56 -0.71
C PHE A 92 -2.35 11.87 -0.77
N MET A 93 -2.13 10.98 -1.75
CA MET A 93 -0.84 10.31 -1.93
C MET A 93 0.30 11.28 -2.29
N SER A 94 -0.03 12.37 -3.01
CA SER A 94 0.94 13.42 -3.37
C SER A 94 1.33 14.27 -2.17
N SER A 95 0.38 14.47 -1.23
CA SER A 95 0.53 15.34 -0.07
C SER A 95 1.14 14.66 1.16
N LEU A 96 1.27 13.32 1.19
CA LEU A 96 1.96 12.61 2.28
C LEU A 96 3.40 13.12 2.46
N PRO A 97 3.89 13.42 3.67
CA PRO A 97 5.30 13.68 3.92
C PRO A 97 6.18 12.51 3.47
N ASP A 98 7.47 12.74 3.23
CA ASP A 98 8.38 11.70 2.72
C ASP A 98 8.49 10.51 3.69
N ASP A 99 8.55 10.76 5.00
CA ASP A 99 8.61 9.70 6.00
C ASP A 99 7.32 8.86 6.05
N ALA A 100 6.15 9.50 5.94
CA ALA A 100 4.86 8.81 5.88
C ALA A 100 4.71 8.00 4.58
N PHE A 101 5.15 8.57 3.45
CA PHE A 101 5.15 7.89 2.16
C PHE A 101 6.08 6.67 2.19
N ALA A 102 7.29 6.81 2.73
CA ALA A 102 8.24 5.72 2.88
C ALA A 102 7.71 4.62 3.80
N PHE A 103 7.02 5.00 4.89
CA PHE A 103 6.41 4.05 5.82
C PHE A 103 5.35 3.15 5.14
N VAL A 104 4.48 3.74 4.31
CA VAL A 104 3.40 3.00 3.63
C VAL A 104 3.89 2.29 2.36
N PHE A 105 4.69 2.98 1.54
CA PHE A 105 5.06 2.53 0.18
C PHE A 105 6.47 1.99 0.04
N GLY A 106 7.26 1.98 1.13
CA GLY A 106 8.56 1.33 1.19
C GLY A 106 8.48 -0.20 1.19
N ALA A 107 7.29 -0.76 1.39
CA ALA A 107 6.98 -2.17 1.19
C ALA A 107 5.86 -2.32 0.15
N GLU A 108 5.95 -3.37 -0.66
CA GLU A 108 4.87 -3.82 -1.54
C GLU A 108 4.35 -5.17 -1.08
N TRP A 109 3.03 -5.27 -0.95
CA TRP A 109 2.38 -6.39 -0.27
C TRP A 109 1.65 -7.30 -1.24
N PHE A 110 1.74 -8.60 -1.01
CA PHE A 110 1.24 -9.60 -1.93
C PHE A 110 0.49 -10.75 -1.26
N ILE A 111 -0.52 -11.25 -1.96
CA ILE A 111 -1.10 -12.56 -1.75
C ILE A 111 -0.53 -13.48 -2.83
N VAL A 112 0.28 -14.45 -2.43
CA VAL A 112 0.89 -15.43 -3.31
C VAL A 112 0.18 -16.76 -3.13
N ASP A 113 -0.42 -17.26 -4.20
CA ASP A 113 -1.23 -18.48 -4.19
C ASP A 113 -0.97 -19.33 -5.45
N PRO A 114 -0.68 -20.64 -5.31
CA PRO A 114 -0.33 -21.33 -4.05
C PRO A 114 0.99 -20.82 -3.44
N ASP A 115 1.32 -21.26 -2.22
CA ASP A 115 2.67 -21.07 -1.66
C ASP A 115 3.72 -21.56 -2.68
N PRO A 116 4.75 -20.76 -3.00
CA PRO A 116 5.71 -21.09 -4.05
C PRO A 116 6.41 -22.43 -3.81
N GLY A 117 6.69 -22.78 -2.56
CA GLY A 117 7.39 -24.02 -2.20
C GLY A 117 8.78 -24.17 -2.83
N GLU A 118 9.32 -25.39 -2.72
CA GLU A 118 10.60 -25.75 -3.31
C GLU A 118 10.45 -25.95 -4.84
N GLY A 119 11.29 -25.28 -5.63
CA GLY A 119 11.26 -25.37 -7.09
C GLY A 119 10.48 -24.25 -7.81
N ALA A 120 9.90 -23.30 -7.08
CA ALA A 120 9.41 -22.06 -7.67
C ALA A 120 10.51 -21.31 -8.44
N PRO A 121 10.14 -20.45 -9.42
CA PRO A 121 11.09 -19.55 -10.04
C PRO A 121 11.87 -18.74 -9.00
N PRO A 122 13.19 -18.53 -9.18
CA PRO A 122 14.05 -17.87 -8.19
C PRO A 122 13.52 -16.51 -7.72
N LEU A 123 12.80 -15.79 -8.57
CA LEU A 123 12.12 -14.54 -8.25
C LEU A 123 11.34 -14.58 -6.93
N PHE A 124 10.63 -15.68 -6.65
CA PHE A 124 9.84 -15.82 -5.42
C PHE A 124 10.71 -16.00 -4.17
N ALA A 125 11.88 -16.61 -4.29
CA ALA A 125 12.83 -16.75 -3.18
C ALA A 125 13.71 -15.50 -3.00
N GLU A 126 13.95 -14.74 -4.07
CA GLU A 126 14.84 -13.58 -4.08
C GLU A 126 14.16 -12.27 -3.68
N LEU A 127 12.91 -12.04 -4.11
CA LEU A 127 12.21 -10.78 -3.89
C LEU A 127 11.06 -10.87 -2.89
N PHE A 128 10.29 -11.97 -2.93
CA PHE A 128 9.07 -12.11 -2.13
C PHE A 128 9.42 -12.73 -0.78
N ALA A 129 9.71 -11.91 0.21
CA ALA A 129 9.88 -12.37 1.57
C ALA A 129 8.52 -12.81 2.14
N PRO A 130 8.42 -13.95 2.85
CA PRO A 130 7.23 -14.28 3.63
C PRO A 130 6.91 -13.15 4.60
N LYS A 131 5.62 -12.84 4.76
CA LYS A 131 5.18 -11.85 5.73
C LYS A 131 5.67 -12.25 7.13
N PRO A 132 6.30 -11.31 7.89
CA PRO A 132 6.80 -11.58 9.24
C PRO A 132 5.68 -11.92 10.24
#